data_AF-A0A6N9PY35-F1
#
_entry.id   AF-A0A6N9PY35-F1
#
_cell.length_a   1.000
_cell.length_b   1.000
_cell.length_c   1.000
_cell.angle_alpha   90.00
_cell.angle_beta   90.00
_cell.angle_gamma   90.00
#
_symmetry.space_group_name_H-M   'P 1'
#
loop_
_entity.id
_entity.type
_entity.pdbx_description
1 polymer ?
#
loop_
_entity_poly.entity_id
_entity_poly.type
_entity_poly.pdbx_seq_one_letter_code
_entity_poly.pdbx_strand_id
1 'polypeptide(L)'
;MDRKVTKIGNSLGVTMTDALKKINANLGDNVSVEVDEKEETIIIKKTNKVDLPRGFNPKFLKSMQKIVDRYDETFIELKDR
;
A
#
# COMPACT_ATOMS: atom_id res chain seq x y z
N MET A 1 5.38 21.08 4.46
CA MET A 1 5.07 21.46 3.07
C MET A 1 3.66 21.98 3.13
N ASP A 2 3.45 23.20 2.66
CA ASP A 2 2.12 23.81 2.71
C ASP A 2 1.57 23.88 1.29
N ARG A 3 0.33 23.42 1.14
CA ARG A 3 -0.37 23.38 -0.15
C ARG A 3 -1.76 23.98 0.05
N LYS A 4 -2.19 24.79 -0.92
CA LYS A 4 -3.50 25.44 -0.88
C LYS A 4 -4.58 24.46 -1.33
N VAL A 5 -5.72 24.48 -0.65
CA VAL A 5 -6.95 23.82 -1.12
C VAL A 5 -7.51 24.61 -2.31
N THR A 6 -7.75 23.92 -3.41
CA THR A 6 -8.23 24.52 -4.66
C THR A 6 -9.50 23.82 -5.15
N LYS A 7 -10.30 24.51 -5.94
CA LYS A 7 -11.47 23.92 -6.59
C LYS A 7 -11.04 23.15 -7.84
N ILE A 8 -11.42 21.88 -7.93
CA ILE A 8 -11.21 21.01 -9.08
C ILE A 8 -12.58 20.55 -9.56
N GLY A 9 -13.11 21.17 -10.61
CA GLY A 9 -14.49 20.95 -11.04
C GLY A 9 -15.50 21.32 -9.93
N ASN A 10 -16.31 20.35 -9.51
CA ASN A 10 -17.26 20.50 -8.39
C ASN A 10 -16.69 20.02 -7.04
N SER A 11 -15.40 19.70 -6.98
CA SER A 11 -14.74 19.17 -5.78
C SER A 11 -13.68 20.14 -5.26
N LEU A 12 -13.22 19.88 -4.03
CA LEU A 12 -12.01 20.48 -3.47
C LEU A 12 -10.85 19.48 -3.61
N GLY A 13 -9.66 20.00 -3.87
CA GLY A 13 -8.46 19.18 -4.00
C GLY A 13 -7.19 19.92 -3.63
N VAL A 14 -6.15 19.13 -3.35
CA VAL A 14 -4.81 19.59 -3.01
C VAL A 14 -3.81 18.90 -3.93
N THR A 15 -2.90 19.67 -4.52
CA THR A 15 -1.84 19.10 -5.35
C THR A 15 -0.71 18.57 -4.48
N MET A 16 -0.38 17.29 -4.63
CA MET A 16 0.52 16.56 -3.73
C MET A 16 1.57 15.71 -4.46
N THR A 17 1.96 16.11 -5.68
CA THR A 17 2.90 15.38 -6.56
C THR A 17 4.17 14.92 -5.83
N ASP A 18 4.82 15.79 -5.06
CA ASP A 18 6.07 15.45 -4.37
C ASP A 18 5.83 14.44 -3.23
N ALA A 19 4.70 14.53 -2.54
CA ALA A 19 4.33 13.60 -1.47
C ALA A 19 3.97 12.21 -2.05
N LEU A 20 3.22 12.17 -3.14
CA LEU A 20 2.89 10.92 -3.83
C LEU A 20 4.13 10.21 -4.38
N LYS A 21 5.10 10.97 -4.92
CA LYS A 21 6.40 10.42 -5.34
C LYS A 21 7.17 9.76 -4.18
N LYS A 22 7.13 10.35 -2.98
CA LYS A 22 7.80 9.78 -1.79
C LYS A 22 7.24 8.42 -1.37
N ILE A 23 5.97 8.17 -1.64
CA ILE A 23 5.33 6.86 -1.40
C ILE A 23 5.29 5.99 -2.66
N ASN A 24 5.95 6.40 -3.76
CA ASN A 24 5.93 5.74 -5.07
C ASN A 24 4.51 5.46 -5.59
N ALA A 25 3.57 6.38 -5.35
CA ALA A 25 2.22 6.32 -5.91
C ALA A 25 2.20 6.98 -7.29
N ASN A 26 1.94 6.17 -8.31
CA ASN A 26 1.95 6.60 -9.71
C ASN A 26 0.54 6.82 -10.26
N LEU A 27 0.44 7.44 -11.44
CA LEU A 27 -0.84 7.59 -12.13
C LEU A 27 -1.49 6.22 -12.35
N GLY A 28 -2.73 6.06 -11.90
CA GLY A 28 -3.48 4.80 -11.97
C GLY A 28 -3.36 3.91 -10.74
N ASP A 29 -2.46 4.21 -9.80
CA ASP A 29 -2.39 3.49 -8.52
C ASP A 29 -3.59 3.84 -7.63
N ASN A 30 -4.09 2.84 -6.91
CA ASN A 30 -5.09 3.04 -5.87
C ASN A 30 -4.40 3.43 -4.55
N VAL A 31 -4.97 4.42 -3.87
CA VAL A 31 -4.57 4.84 -2.53
C VAL A 31 -5.76 4.78 -1.57
N SER A 32 -5.51 4.48 -0.30
CA SER A 32 -6.50 4.57 0.76
C SER A 32 -6.37 5.94 1.42
N VAL A 33 -7.52 6.54 1.73
CA VAL A 33 -7.60 7.83 2.41
C VAL A 33 -8.39 7.61 3.69
N GLU A 34 -7.74 7.83 4.82
CA GLU A 34 -8.33 7.76 6.16
C GLU A 34 -8.29 9.16 6.77
N VAL A 35 -9.32 9.52 7.55
CA VAL A 35 -9.37 10.80 8.27
C VAL A 35 -9.31 10.49 9.76
N ASP A 36 -8.32 11.05 10.44
CA ASP A 36 -8.30 11.11 11.90
C ASP A 36 -8.91 12.45 12.33
N GLU A 37 -10.17 12.42 12.74
CA GLU A 37 -10.92 13.62 13.14
C GLU A 37 -10.39 14.23 14.44
N LYS A 38 -9.68 13.47 15.28
CA LYS A 38 -9.15 14.00 16.56
C LYS A 38 -7.90 14.84 16.35
N GLU A 39 -7.04 14.36 15.47
CA GLU A 39 -5.78 15.03 15.13
C GLU A 39 -5.93 15.95 13.91
N GLU A 40 -7.14 16.05 13.34
CA GLU A 40 -7.45 16.80 12.13
C GLU A 40 -6.52 16.46 10.94
N THR A 41 -6.15 15.17 10.83
CA THR A 41 -5.21 14.70 9.80
C THR A 41 -5.86 13.80 8.76
N ILE A 42 -5.32 13.86 7.53
CA ILE A 42 -5.65 12.92 6.46
C ILE A 42 -4.44 12.02 6.24
N ILE A 43 -4.64 10.71 6.34
CA ILE A 43 -3.61 9.69 6.13
C ILE A 43 -3.83 9.05 4.77
N ILE A 44 -2.83 9.17 3.89
CA ILE A 44 -2.85 8.59 2.54
C ILE A 44 -1.83 7.45 2.48
N LYS A 45 -2.27 6.25 2.09
CA LYS A 45 -1.41 5.05 1.96
C LYS A 45 -1.61 4.42 0.59
N LYS A 46 -0.56 3.83 0.01
CA LYS A 46 -0.73 2.96 -1.17
C LYS A 46 -1.59 1.77 -0.80
N THR A 47 -2.58 1.49 -1.63
CA THR A 47 -3.45 0.33 -1.43
C THR A 47 -2.83 -0.87 -2.13
N ASN A 48 -2.13 -1.71 -1.37
CA ASN A 48 -1.86 -3.08 -1.79
C ASN A 48 -3.12 -3.92 -1.53
N LYS A 49 -4.23 -3.61 -2.22
CA LYS A 49 -5.35 -4.54 -2.26
C LYS A 49 -4.88 -5.74 -3.07
N VAL A 50 -4.22 -6.66 -2.37
CA VAL A 50 -4.21 -8.05 -2.80
C VAL A 50 -5.66 -8.45 -2.65
N ASP A 51 -6.41 -8.44 -3.75
CA ASP A 51 -7.69 -9.14 -3.82
C ASP A 51 -7.36 -10.60 -3.56
N LEU A 52 -7.35 -10.98 -2.29
CA LEU A 52 -7.25 -12.38 -1.88
C LEU A 52 -8.39 -13.09 -2.60
N PRO A 53 -8.09 -14.08 -3.45
CA PRO A 53 -9.11 -14.86 -4.12
C PRO A 53 -10.13 -15.33 -3.07
N ARG A 54 -11.44 -15.21 -3.35
CA ARG A 54 -12.47 -15.61 -2.39
C ARG A 54 -12.17 -17.04 -1.90
N GLY A 55 -11.91 -17.20 -0.61
CA GLY A 55 -11.47 -18.46 0.00
C GLY A 55 -10.04 -18.47 0.56
N PHE A 56 -9.21 -17.45 0.28
CA PHE A 56 -7.87 -17.36 0.85
C PHE A 56 -7.87 -16.66 2.23
N ASN A 57 -7.45 -17.40 3.27
CA ASN A 57 -7.28 -16.87 4.62
C ASN A 57 -5.95 -16.08 4.72
N PRO A 58 -5.95 -14.80 5.10
CA PRO A 58 -4.73 -14.02 5.32
C PRO A 58 -3.72 -14.67 6.29
N LYS A 59 -4.20 -15.45 7.25
CA LYS A 59 -3.37 -16.22 8.19
C LYS A 59 -2.61 -17.34 7.48
N PHE A 60 -3.19 -17.94 6.44
CA PHE A 60 -2.52 -18.94 5.62
C PHE A 60 -1.31 -18.34 4.87
N LEU A 61 -1.49 -17.19 4.22
CA LEU A 61 -0.37 -16.52 3.54
C LEU A 61 0.76 -16.15 4.50
N LYS A 62 0.42 -15.63 5.70
CA LYS A 62 1.43 -15.34 6.72
C LYS A 62 2.16 -16.60 7.21
N SER A 63 1.45 -17.71 7.37
CA SER A 63 2.07 -18.99 7.72
C SER A 63 2.96 -19.53 6.59
N MET A 64 2.51 -19.40 5.35
CA MET A 64 3.28 -19.80 4.16
C MET A 64 4.56 -18.97 4.04
N GLN A 65 4.48 -17.66 4.22
CA GLN A 65 5.66 -16.78 4.21
C GLN A 65 6.69 -17.22 5.25
N LYS A 66 6.26 -17.54 6.49
CA LYS A 66 7.16 -18.06 7.54
C LYS A 66 7.83 -19.39 7.18
N ILE A 67 7.17 -20.23 6.39
CA ILE A 67 7.74 -21.50 5.92
C ILE A 67 8.77 -21.22 4.83
N VAL A 68 8.44 -20.38 3.85
CA VAL A 68 9.38 -19.96 2.80
C VAL A 68 10.62 -19.31 3.42
N ASP A 69 10.45 -18.35 4.32
CA ASP A 69 11.57 -17.67 5.01
C ASP A 69 12.43 -18.65 5.82
N ARG A 70 11.83 -19.71 6.38
CA ARG A 70 12.55 -20.71 7.18
C ARG A 70 13.39 -21.65 6.33
N TYR A 71 12.94 -21.97 5.13
CA TYR A 71 13.59 -22.94 4.25
C TYR A 71 14.25 -22.27 3.05
N ASP A 72 14.42 -20.95 3.06
CA ASP A 72 15.02 -20.18 1.95
C ASP A 72 16.41 -20.72 1.58
N GLU A 73 17.25 -21.00 2.59
CA GLU A 73 18.56 -21.64 2.40
C GLU A 73 18.44 -23.04 1.78
N THR A 74 17.46 -23.85 2.21
CA THR A 74 17.24 -25.21 1.68
C THR A 74 16.71 -25.17 0.23
N PHE A 75 15.90 -24.18 -0.11
CA PHE A 75 15.43 -23.97 -1.49
C PHE A 75 16.55 -23.46 -2.40
N ILE A 76 17.49 -22.67 -1.88
CA ILE A 76 18.71 -22.25 -2.58
C ILE A 76 19.60 -23.46 -2.86
N GLU A 77 19.81 -24.34 -1.88
CA GLU A 77 20.60 -25.58 -2.06
C GLU A 77 19.98 -26.57 -3.07
N LEU A 78 18.65 -26.58 -3.22
CA LEU A 78 17.96 -27.39 -4.23
C LEU A 78 18.02 -26.80 -5.65
N LYS A 79 18.31 -25.49 -5.78
CA LYS A 79 18.41 -24.80 -7.07
C LYS A 79 19.78 -25.00 -7.75
N ASP A 80 20.82 -25.26 -6.97
CA ASP A 80 22.19 -25.51 -7.45
C ASP A 80 22.46 -27.00 -7.78
N ARG A 81 21.41 -27.79 -8.02
CA ARG A 81 21.49 -29.19 -8.52
C ARG A 81 20.79 -29.36 -9.85
#